data_AF-A0A660PSS8-F1
#
_entry.id   AF-A0A660PSS8-F1
#
_cell.length_a   1.000
_cell.length_b   1.000
_cell.length_c   1.000
_cell.angle_alpha   90.00
_cell.angle_beta   90.00
_cell.angle_gamma   90.00
#
_symmetry.space_group_name_H-M   'P 1'
#
loop_
_entity.id
_entity.type
_entity.pdbx_description
1 polymer ?
#
loop_
_entity_poly.entity_id
_entity_poly.type
_entity_poly.pdbx_seq_one_letter_code
_entity_poly.pdbx_strand_id
1 'polypeptide(L)'
;MKFVVEMMRMNRFLRFWIVLLVLTMVISILVGCRDDIVVPPPASLIGLYEGTYTYREICGIDTNWDTTQLVTMRFTNTSYSMMMDAIVPDTERVFCDVMGDYELVGGCKLEQTDSNLTNMVCTPRQNPKGSFGINFADSVGDIMRLFHDSTDASGCKIQKLIIAVKTL
;
A
#
# COMPACT_ATOMS: atom_id res chain seq x y z
N MET A 1 -21.25 -58.83 29.70
CA MET A 1 -21.13 -57.60 28.89
C MET A 1 -19.80 -57.67 28.14
N LYS A 2 -19.79 -58.44 27.05
CA LYS A 2 -18.59 -58.88 26.28
C LYS A 2 -18.13 -57.85 25.23
N PHE A 3 -18.63 -56.62 25.30
CA PHE A 3 -18.51 -55.61 24.24
C PHE A 3 -17.39 -54.58 24.43
N VAL A 4 -16.65 -54.62 25.55
CA VAL A 4 -15.69 -53.56 25.90
C VAL A 4 -14.24 -53.91 25.56
N VAL A 5 -13.91 -55.19 25.32
CA VAL A 5 -12.50 -55.65 25.22
C VAL A 5 -12.01 -55.86 23.77
N GLU A 6 -12.87 -55.72 22.75
CA GLU A 6 -12.44 -55.75 21.35
C GLU A 6 -12.04 -54.37 20.78
N MET A 7 -12.04 -53.32 21.59
CA MET A 7 -11.75 -51.96 21.12
C MET A 7 -10.28 -51.56 21.28
N MET A 8 -9.32 -52.46 21.04
CA MET A 8 -7.91 -52.04 20.96
C MET A 8 -6.93 -52.97 20.22
N ARG A 9 -7.39 -53.82 19.30
CA ARG A 9 -6.48 -54.45 18.32
C ARG A 9 -6.54 -53.67 17.01
N MET A 10 -6.15 -52.40 17.07
CA MET A 10 -5.98 -51.56 15.88
C MET A 10 -4.97 -52.25 14.95
N ASN A 11 -5.49 -52.79 13.85
CA ASN A 11 -4.76 -53.60 12.89
C ASN A 11 -3.51 -52.82 12.43
N ARG A 12 -2.33 -53.45 12.42
CA ARG A 12 -1.06 -52.75 12.12
C ARG A 12 -1.13 -51.98 10.79
N PHE A 13 -1.94 -52.47 9.86
CA PHE A 13 -2.28 -51.82 8.60
C PHE A 13 -2.99 -50.47 8.77
N LEU A 14 -3.99 -50.36 9.67
CA LEU A 14 -4.73 -49.12 9.89
C LEU A 14 -3.83 -48.04 10.51
N ARG A 15 -2.89 -48.43 11.39
CA ARG A 15 -1.91 -47.49 11.96
C ARG A 15 -1.00 -46.89 10.91
N PHE A 16 -0.57 -47.70 9.93
CA PHE A 16 0.25 -47.23 8.81
C PHE A 16 -0.49 -46.19 7.96
N TRP A 17 -1.76 -46.44 7.64
CA TRP A 17 -2.58 -45.50 6.87
C TRP A 17 -2.85 -44.19 7.59
N ILE A 18 -3.10 -44.22 8.90
CA ILE A 18 -3.27 -43.00 9.70
C ILE A 18 -1.99 -42.17 9.71
N VAL A 19 -0.82 -42.80 9.91
CA VAL A 19 0.47 -42.11 9.89
C VAL A 19 0.76 -41.49 8.52
N LEU A 20 0.47 -42.22 7.43
CA LEU A 20 0.65 -41.73 6.06
C LEU A 20 -0.21 -40.48 5.79
N LEU A 21 -1.48 -40.49 6.23
CA LEU A 21 -2.42 -39.37 6.02
C LEU A 21 -1.99 -38.12 6.83
N VAL A 22 -1.53 -38.31 8.06
CA VAL A 22 -0.98 -37.21 8.86
C VAL A 22 0.29 -36.64 8.21
N LEU A 23 1.15 -37.49 7.67
CA LEU A 23 2.38 -37.07 7.00
C LEU A 23 2.09 -36.23 5.75
N THR A 24 1.14 -36.65 4.90
CA THR A 24 0.79 -35.91 3.68
C THR A 24 0.13 -34.56 4.00
N MET A 25 -0.66 -34.49 5.07
CA MET A 25 -1.24 -33.23 5.56
C MET A 25 -0.15 -32.27 6.02
N VAL A 26 0.85 -32.74 6.78
CA VAL A 26 1.97 -31.90 7.25
C VAL A 26 2.82 -31.38 6.08
N ILE A 27 3.13 -32.23 5.10
CA ILE A 27 3.88 -31.83 3.90
C ILE A 27 3.11 -30.76 3.11
N SER A 28 1.79 -30.89 3.00
CA SER A 28 0.95 -29.92 2.27
C SER A 28 0.95 -28.54 2.93
N ILE A 29 1.03 -28.47 4.26
CA ILE A 29 1.12 -27.20 5.00
C ILE A 29 2.50 -26.56 4.79
N LEU A 30 3.57 -27.35 4.76
CA LEU A 30 4.94 -26.85 4.58
C LEU A 30 5.21 -26.34 3.15
N VAL A 31 4.60 -26.96 2.13
CA VAL A 31 4.72 -26.53 0.73
C VAL A 31 3.76 -25.37 0.39
N GLY A 32 2.81 -25.07 1.28
CA GLY A 32 1.81 -24.00 1.10
C GLY A 32 2.29 -22.59 1.41
N CYS A 33 3.56 -22.40 1.82
CA CYS A 33 4.15 -21.07 1.89
C CYS A 33 4.32 -20.54 0.46
N ARG A 34 3.31 -19.83 -0.03
CA ARG A 34 3.37 -19.04 -1.25
C ARG A 34 4.60 -18.15 -1.13
N ASP A 35 5.59 -18.37 -2.00
CA ASP A 35 6.73 -17.47 -2.11
C ASP A 35 6.16 -16.07 -2.40
N ASP A 36 6.19 -15.20 -1.38
CA ASP A 36 5.99 -13.79 -1.60
C ASP A 36 7.13 -13.38 -2.53
N ILE A 37 6.79 -13.18 -3.81
CA ILE A 37 7.71 -12.63 -4.79
C ILE A 37 7.99 -11.20 -4.30
N VAL A 38 9.08 -11.05 -3.55
CA VAL A 38 9.61 -9.74 -3.20
C VAL A 38 10.21 -9.16 -4.47
N VAL A 39 9.37 -8.45 -5.23
CA VAL A 39 9.82 -7.68 -6.38
C VAL A 39 10.69 -6.54 -5.83
N PRO A 40 11.95 -6.41 -6.26
CA PRO A 40 12.77 -5.30 -5.84
C PRO A 40 12.11 -4.00 -6.31
N PRO A 41 12.12 -2.93 -5.49
CA PRO A 41 11.66 -1.63 -5.96
C PRO A 41 12.46 -1.24 -7.21
N PRO A 42 11.83 -0.56 -8.18
CA PRO A 42 12.52 -0.10 -9.37
C PRO A 42 13.65 0.82 -8.96
N ALA A 43 14.72 0.78 -9.75
CA ALA A 43 15.90 1.60 -9.51
C ALA A 43 15.59 3.11 -9.53
N SER A 44 14.44 3.52 -10.09
CA SER A 44 14.05 4.91 -10.17
C SER A 44 12.55 5.12 -10.37
N LEU A 45 12.04 6.25 -9.87
CA LEU A 45 10.72 6.80 -10.16
C LEU A 45 10.74 7.88 -11.24
N ILE A 46 11.89 8.19 -11.85
CA ILE A 46 12.00 9.29 -12.84
C ILE A 46 10.96 9.14 -13.94
N GLY A 47 10.17 10.19 -14.16
CA GLY A 47 9.11 10.21 -15.16
C GLY A 47 8.01 11.20 -14.87
N LEU A 48 7.09 11.31 -15.82
CA LEU A 48 5.80 11.97 -15.63
C LEU A 48 4.73 10.92 -15.35
N TYR A 49 3.86 11.18 -14.39
CA TYR A 49 2.80 10.29 -13.96
C TYR A 49 1.48 11.04 -13.85
N GLU A 50 0.39 10.39 -14.22
CA GLU A 50 -0.97 10.92 -14.08
C GLU A 50 -1.84 9.90 -13.36
N GLY A 51 -2.70 10.36 -12.47
CA GLY A 51 -3.56 9.45 -11.73
C GLY A 51 -4.38 10.12 -10.64
N THR A 52 -4.58 9.40 -9.54
CA THR A 52 -5.42 9.84 -8.42
C THR A 52 -4.65 9.93 -7.11
N TYR A 53 -5.03 10.91 -6.31
CA TYR A 53 -4.63 11.03 -4.90
C TYR A 53 -5.86 10.99 -4.01
N THR A 54 -5.88 10.02 -3.10
CA THR A 54 -6.92 9.84 -2.09
C THR A 54 -6.34 10.16 -0.70
N TYR A 55 -6.98 11.10 -0.01
CA TYR A 55 -6.74 11.39 1.41
C TYR A 55 -7.91 10.87 2.23
N ARG A 56 -7.61 10.08 3.26
CA ARG A 56 -8.59 9.65 4.24
C ARG A 56 -8.14 9.96 5.65
N GLU A 57 -9.02 10.55 6.44
CA GLU A 57 -8.81 10.83 7.86
C GLU A 57 -9.95 10.27 8.69
N ILE A 58 -9.58 9.39 9.64
CA ILE A 58 -10.52 8.70 10.51
C ILE A 58 -10.20 9.09 11.95
N CYS A 59 -11.05 9.93 12.54
CA CYS A 59 -10.94 10.37 13.94
C CYS A 59 -12.15 9.85 14.73
N GLY A 60 -11.94 8.80 15.55
CA GLY A 60 -13.01 8.19 16.34
C GLY A 60 -14.05 7.46 15.48
N ILE A 61 -15.30 7.41 15.95
CA ILE A 61 -16.40 6.64 15.35
C ILE A 61 -17.09 7.43 14.21
N ASP A 62 -17.13 8.76 14.31
CA ASP A 62 -18.01 9.60 13.48
C ASP A 62 -17.28 10.45 12.43
N THR A 63 -15.97 10.67 12.58
CA THR A 63 -15.22 11.48 11.61
C THR A 63 -14.52 10.57 10.62
N ASN A 64 -15.06 10.47 9.42
CA ASN A 64 -14.42 9.84 8.27
C ASN A 64 -14.46 10.82 7.09
N TRP A 65 -13.33 11.46 6.80
CA TRP A 65 -13.18 12.29 5.61
C TRP A 65 -12.49 11.45 4.55
N ASP A 66 -13.09 11.33 3.38
CA ASP A 66 -12.52 10.64 2.24
C ASP A 66 -12.65 11.54 1.02
N THR A 67 -11.53 11.88 0.40
CA THR A 67 -11.52 12.76 -0.77
C THR A 67 -10.49 12.27 -1.76
N THR A 68 -10.88 12.23 -3.03
CA THR A 68 -10.04 11.78 -4.14
C THR A 68 -10.01 12.87 -5.21
N GLN A 69 -8.82 13.19 -5.73
CA GLN A 69 -8.71 14.07 -6.89
C GLN A 69 -7.71 13.54 -7.93
N LEU A 70 -7.82 14.07 -9.14
CA LEU A 70 -6.88 13.82 -10.23
C LEU A 70 -5.62 14.67 -10.05
N VAL A 71 -4.49 14.05 -10.32
CA VAL A 71 -3.16 14.63 -10.04
C VAL A 71 -2.19 14.32 -11.17
N THR A 72 -1.27 15.25 -11.38
CA THR A 72 -0.06 15.04 -12.19
C THR A 72 1.15 15.07 -11.26
N MET A 73 2.01 14.08 -11.40
CA MET A 73 3.22 13.94 -10.62
C MET A 73 4.43 13.85 -11.54
N ARG A 74 5.52 14.49 -11.14
CA ARG A 74 6.80 14.39 -11.84
C ARG A 74 7.89 14.07 -10.85
N PHE A 75 8.69 13.07 -11.19
CA PHE A 75 9.90 12.72 -10.45
C PHE A 75 11.13 13.00 -11.31
N THR A 76 12.15 13.59 -10.69
CA THR A 76 13.50 13.74 -11.24
C THR A 76 14.44 12.79 -10.53
N ASN A 77 15.76 13.00 -10.56
CA ASN A 77 16.71 12.13 -9.85
C ASN A 77 16.54 12.16 -8.33
N THR A 78 16.17 13.31 -7.76
CA THR A 78 16.13 13.52 -6.30
C THR A 78 14.90 14.30 -5.84
N SER A 79 14.15 14.89 -6.76
CA SER A 79 13.00 15.73 -6.43
C SER A 79 11.71 15.22 -7.05
N TYR A 80 10.60 15.59 -6.43
CA TYR A 80 9.27 15.37 -6.94
C TYR A 80 8.48 16.68 -6.96
N SER A 81 7.49 16.74 -7.85
CA SER A 81 6.44 17.74 -7.82
C SER A 81 5.10 17.05 -8.05
N MET A 82 4.07 17.52 -7.36
CA MET A 82 2.72 17.00 -7.51
C MET A 82 1.73 18.15 -7.52
N MET A 83 0.92 18.17 -8.57
CA MET A 83 -0.04 19.24 -8.84
C MET A 83 -1.42 18.64 -9.06
N MET A 84 -2.45 19.39 -8.69
CA MET A 84 -3.82 19.05 -9.08
C MET A 84 -3.97 19.15 -10.60
N ASP A 85 -4.71 18.21 -11.19
CA ASP A 85 -5.03 18.28 -12.61
C ASP A 85 -5.87 19.54 -12.92
N ALA A 86 -5.58 20.20 -14.04
CA ALA A 86 -6.26 21.43 -14.47
C ALA A 86 -7.76 21.25 -14.75
N ILE A 87 -8.23 20.00 -14.91
CA ILE A 87 -9.65 19.67 -15.09
C ILE A 87 -10.44 19.84 -13.78
N VAL A 88 -9.79 19.72 -12.62
CA VAL A 88 -10.45 19.83 -11.31
C VAL A 88 -10.63 21.31 -10.94
N PRO A 89 -11.83 21.76 -10.55
CA PRO A 89 -12.03 23.14 -10.09
C PRO A 89 -11.24 23.43 -8.79
N ASP A 90 -10.66 24.63 -8.67
CA ASP A 90 -9.91 25.02 -7.46
C ASP A 90 -10.75 24.97 -6.17
N THR A 91 -12.08 25.06 -6.26
CA THR A 91 -12.99 24.92 -5.11
C THR A 91 -13.08 23.51 -4.54
N GLU A 92 -12.65 22.50 -5.30
CA GLU A 92 -12.66 21.07 -4.91
C GLU A 92 -11.26 20.57 -4.50
N ARG A 93 -10.29 21.48 -4.42
CA ARG A 93 -8.89 21.17 -4.11
C ARG A 93 -8.75 20.64 -2.68
N VAL A 94 -8.04 19.52 -2.54
CA VAL A 94 -7.80 18.86 -1.25
C VAL A 94 -6.38 19.15 -0.76
N PHE A 95 -5.39 19.00 -1.63
CA PHE A 95 -3.98 19.28 -1.29
C PHE A 95 -3.44 20.49 -2.07
N CYS A 96 -2.39 21.08 -1.54
CA CYS A 96 -1.70 22.21 -2.17
C CYS A 96 -0.81 21.69 -3.30
N ASP A 97 -0.51 22.49 -4.32
CA ASP A 97 0.56 22.08 -5.25
C ASP A 97 1.88 22.02 -4.47
N VAL A 98 2.56 20.87 -4.53
CA VAL A 98 3.72 20.56 -3.69
C VAL A 98 4.95 20.27 -4.53
N MET A 99 6.11 20.64 -4.01
CA MET A 99 7.39 20.10 -4.47
C MET A 99 8.30 19.76 -3.29
N GLY A 100 9.24 18.87 -3.56
CA GLY A 100 10.05 18.30 -2.50
C GLY A 100 11.14 17.40 -3.01
N ASP A 101 11.84 16.81 -2.06
CA ASP A 101 12.83 15.77 -2.29
C ASP A 101 12.20 14.39 -2.03
N TYR A 102 12.75 13.37 -2.67
CA TYR A 102 12.34 12.00 -2.41
C TYR A 102 13.51 11.03 -2.30
N GLU A 103 13.30 9.96 -1.54
CA GLU A 103 14.27 8.89 -1.33
C GLU A 103 13.60 7.51 -1.45
N LEU A 104 14.28 6.56 -2.10
CA LEU A 104 13.76 5.20 -2.34
C LEU A 104 14.32 4.12 -1.38
N VAL A 105 14.89 4.53 -0.25
CA VAL A 105 15.50 3.60 0.73
C VAL A 105 14.42 3.05 1.66
N GLY A 106 14.09 1.77 1.51
CA GLY A 106 13.09 1.09 2.36
C GLY A 106 11.63 1.48 2.07
N GLY A 107 11.36 2.08 0.91
CA GLY A 107 10.04 2.58 0.51
C GLY A 107 10.19 3.81 -0.39
N CYS A 108 9.19 4.69 -0.40
CA CYS A 108 9.30 6.02 -1.01
C CYS A 108 9.05 7.07 0.07
N LYS A 109 10.08 7.81 0.46
CA LYS A 109 9.98 8.90 1.41
C LYS A 109 9.84 10.21 0.65
N LEU A 110 8.74 10.93 0.87
CA LEU A 110 8.48 12.25 0.29
C LEU A 110 8.71 13.32 1.35
N GLU A 111 9.70 14.17 1.15
CA GLU A 111 9.99 15.33 1.99
C GLU A 111 9.61 16.61 1.26
N GLN A 112 8.70 17.36 1.86
CA GLN A 112 8.18 18.57 1.26
C GLN A 112 9.11 19.76 1.54
N THR A 113 9.66 20.36 0.50
CA THR A 113 10.49 21.58 0.59
C THR A 113 9.67 22.84 0.35
N ASP A 114 8.67 22.75 -0.53
CA ASP A 114 7.67 23.78 -0.72
C ASP A 114 6.26 23.19 -0.61
N SER A 115 5.48 23.79 0.28
CA SER A 115 4.12 23.37 0.57
C SER A 115 3.01 24.18 -0.03
N ASN A 116 3.36 25.27 -0.71
CA ASN A 116 2.37 26.16 -1.26
C ASN A 116 2.88 26.88 -2.50
N LEU A 117 3.00 26.14 -3.61
CA LEU A 117 3.32 26.75 -4.90
C LEU A 117 2.18 27.63 -5.44
N THR A 118 0.97 27.49 -4.86
CA THR A 118 -0.25 28.17 -5.30
C THR A 118 -0.87 28.88 -4.10
N ASN A 119 -1.15 30.19 -4.20
CA ASN A 119 -1.66 31.03 -3.10
C ASN A 119 -3.15 30.76 -2.72
N MET A 120 -3.59 29.49 -2.61
CA MET A 120 -5.02 29.13 -2.57
C MET A 120 -5.46 28.12 -1.47
N VAL A 121 -6.79 27.93 -1.43
CA VAL A 121 -7.67 27.16 -0.52
C VAL A 121 -7.31 25.67 -0.47
N CYS A 122 -6.19 25.31 0.15
CA CYS A 122 -5.80 23.92 0.37
C CYS A 122 -5.43 23.70 1.83
N THR A 123 -5.40 22.42 2.25
CA THR A 123 -4.99 22.08 3.62
C THR A 123 -3.61 21.44 3.59
N PRO A 124 -2.52 22.13 4.01
CA PRO A 124 -1.17 21.59 3.94
C PRO A 124 -0.96 20.25 4.68
N ARG A 125 -1.79 19.95 5.69
CA ARG A 125 -1.79 18.65 6.38
C ARG A 125 -2.15 17.48 5.45
N GLN A 126 -2.99 17.74 4.45
CA GLN A 126 -3.45 16.77 3.45
C GLN A 126 -2.42 16.54 2.34
N ASN A 127 -1.31 17.28 2.32
CA ASN A 127 -0.24 17.10 1.34
C ASN A 127 0.40 15.70 1.42
N PRO A 128 0.86 15.14 0.28
CA PRO A 128 1.55 13.86 0.22
C PRO A 128 2.98 14.02 0.73
N LYS A 129 3.15 13.85 2.04
CA LYS A 129 4.45 13.86 2.75
C LYS A 129 4.54 12.68 3.71
N GLY A 130 5.76 12.19 3.92
CA GLY A 130 6.07 11.07 4.81
C GLY A 130 6.59 9.84 4.07
N SER A 131 6.68 8.72 4.78
CA SER A 131 7.12 7.44 4.23
C SER A 131 5.93 6.67 3.65
N PHE A 132 6.05 6.30 2.38
CA PHE A 132 5.08 5.49 1.65
C PHE A 132 5.65 4.10 1.39
N GLY A 133 4.82 3.08 1.59
CA GLY A 133 5.03 1.78 0.98
C GLY A 133 4.84 1.91 -0.53
N ILE A 134 5.68 1.22 -1.29
CA ILE A 134 5.63 1.24 -2.74
C ILE A 134 5.25 -0.14 -3.26
N ASN A 135 4.23 -0.19 -4.11
CA ASN A 135 3.81 -1.41 -4.77
C ASN A 135 3.72 -1.16 -6.28
N PHE A 136 4.57 -1.85 -7.03
CA PHE A 136 4.44 -1.97 -8.47
C PHE A 136 3.74 -3.29 -8.71
N ALA A 137 2.45 -3.24 -9.04
CA ALA A 137 1.73 -4.44 -9.38
C ALA A 137 2.37 -5.03 -10.65
N ASP A 138 2.97 -6.21 -10.51
CA ASP A 138 3.29 -7.21 -11.52
C ASP A 138 3.54 -6.70 -12.96
N SER A 139 4.82 -6.62 -13.36
CA SER A 139 5.37 -6.87 -14.72
C SER A 139 4.67 -6.33 -15.98
N VAL A 140 3.60 -5.54 -15.87
CA VAL A 140 2.72 -5.05 -16.92
C VAL A 140 2.30 -3.62 -16.57
N GLY A 141 3.19 -2.68 -16.90
CA GLY A 141 2.87 -1.26 -16.97
C GLY A 141 3.24 -0.49 -15.71
N ASP A 142 4.10 0.52 -15.89
CA ASP A 142 3.93 1.96 -15.60
C ASP A 142 3.06 2.46 -14.43
N ILE A 143 2.37 1.61 -13.68
CA ILE A 143 1.48 1.98 -12.59
C ILE A 143 2.26 2.00 -11.28
N MET A 144 2.46 3.19 -10.75
CA MET A 144 2.99 3.45 -9.42
C MET A 144 1.86 3.47 -8.40
N ARG A 145 2.01 2.72 -7.30
CA ARG A 145 1.15 2.83 -6.12
C ARG A 145 1.96 3.21 -4.89
N LEU A 146 1.65 4.35 -4.30
CA LEU A 146 2.22 4.80 -3.03
C LEU A 146 1.14 4.79 -1.97
N PHE A 147 1.40 4.10 -0.86
CA PHE A 147 0.46 4.00 0.24
C PHE A 147 1.13 4.43 1.55
N HIS A 148 0.46 5.31 2.28
CA HIS A 148 0.87 5.74 3.60
C HIS A 148 -0.30 5.54 4.57
N ASP A 149 0.02 4.95 5.72
CA ASP A 149 -0.90 4.75 6.83
C ASP A 149 -0.16 5.16 8.10
N SER A 150 -0.68 6.17 8.79
CA SER A 150 -0.14 6.63 10.07
C SER A 150 -1.24 6.98 11.04
N THR A 151 -0.88 7.02 12.33
CA THR A 151 -1.75 7.51 13.39
C THR A 151 -1.09 8.74 13.99
N ASP A 152 -1.82 9.84 14.08
CA ASP A 152 -1.31 11.06 14.71
C ASP A 152 -1.34 11.01 16.24
N ALA A 153 -0.81 12.04 16.90
CA ALA A 153 -0.76 12.11 18.35
C ALA A 153 -2.15 12.15 19.02
N SER A 154 -3.20 12.55 18.30
CA SER A 154 -4.59 12.52 18.78
C SER A 154 -5.26 11.15 18.57
N GLY A 155 -4.58 10.18 17.96
CA GLY A 155 -5.15 8.87 17.65
C GLY A 155 -5.99 8.86 16.36
N CYS A 156 -5.95 9.93 15.56
CA CYS A 156 -6.58 9.94 14.24
C CYS A 156 -5.74 9.14 13.26
N LYS A 157 -6.39 8.26 12.51
CA LYS A 157 -5.76 7.49 11.43
C LYS A 157 -5.75 8.32 10.15
N ILE A 158 -4.59 8.52 9.57
CA ILE A 158 -4.38 9.23 8.31
C ILE A 158 -3.91 8.22 7.28
N GLN A 159 -4.68 8.09 6.20
CA GLN A 159 -4.34 7.25 5.08
C GLN A 159 -4.19 8.11 3.83
N LYS A 160 -3.14 7.85 3.05
CA LYS A 160 -2.88 8.53 1.78
C LYS A 160 -2.56 7.47 0.74
N LEU A 161 -3.22 7.55 -0.40
CA LEU A 161 -3.05 6.63 -1.50
C LEU A 161 -2.84 7.41 -2.79
N ILE A 162 -1.76 7.10 -3.49
CA ILE A 162 -1.47 7.60 -4.83
C ILE A 162 -1.51 6.39 -5.75
N ILE A 163 -2.29 6.47 -6.81
CA ILE A 163 -2.27 5.50 -7.91
C ILE A 163 -2.07 6.30 -9.18
N ALA A 164 -0.92 6.15 -9.84
CA ALA A 164 -0.59 6.92 -11.03
C ALA A 164 0.10 6.07 -12.08
N VAL A 165 -0.16 6.38 -13.35
CA VAL A 165 0.42 5.71 -14.52
C VAL A 165 1.48 6.61 -15.13
N LYS A 166 2.65 6.05 -15.44
CA LYS A 166 3.72 6.76 -16.14
C LYS A 166 3.25 7.09 -17.56
N THR A 167 3.34 8.36 -17.94
CA THR A 167 2.92 8.86 -19.25
C THR A 167 4.10 9.22 -20.15
N LEU A 168 5.26 9.57 -19.55
CA LEU A 168 6.52 9.91 -20.24
C LEU A 168 7.75 9.47 -19.41
#